data_AF-A0A2V2WFH0-F1
#
_entry.id   AF-A0A2V2WFH0-F1
#
_cell.length_a   1.000
_cell.length_b   1.000
_cell.length_c   1.000
_cell.angle_alpha   90.00
_cell.angle_beta   90.00
_cell.angle_gamma   90.00
#
_symmetry.space_group_name_H-M   'P 1'
#
loop_
_entity.id
_entity.type
_entity.pdbx_description
1 polymer ?
#
loop_
_entity_poly.entity_id
_entity_poly.type
_entity_poly.pdbx_seq_one_letter_code
_entity_poly.pdbx_strand_id
1 'polypeptide(L)'
;MEVREGEPPQSWTYKKVGRTLEKNDGVEQSDAPRPRLMVLTSDKGWPCSWNRKGVEFTRDCYVNCEVERVWQIVKKDLTAWFNSNGKAGSSPKRRVLIGTPGIGNSMAAGSYLLYQLLHYDVEKLQMVVSFVGGVKA
;
A
#
# COMPACT_ATOMS: atom_id res chain seq x y z
N MET A 1 -4.18 -10.31 20.39
CA MET A 1 -3.61 -10.04 19.05
C MET A 1 -2.16 -10.47 19.15
N GLU A 2 -1.74 -11.53 18.46
CA GLU A 2 -0.34 -11.97 18.46
C GLU A 2 0.42 -11.19 17.39
N VAL A 3 1.50 -10.51 17.79
CA VAL A 3 2.43 -9.89 16.85
C VAL A 3 3.44 -10.96 16.46
N ARG A 4 3.59 -11.21 15.16
CA ARG A 4 4.58 -12.15 14.62
C ARG A 4 5.54 -11.38 13.71
N GLU A 5 6.83 -11.65 13.86
CA GLU A 5 7.86 -11.11 13.00
C GLU A 5 7.82 -11.81 11.63
N GLY A 6 7.91 -11.05 10.54
CA GLY A 6 7.88 -11.55 9.17
C GLY A 6 6.79 -10.92 8.30
N GLU A 7 6.72 -11.34 7.03
CA GLU A 7 5.68 -10.88 6.10
C GLU A 7 4.32 -11.46 6.54
N PRO A 8 3.33 -10.62 6.88
CA PRO A 8 2.03 -11.12 7.31
C PRO A 8 1.32 -11.85 6.17
N PRO A 9 0.71 -13.02 6.42
CA PRO A 9 -0.06 -13.72 5.40
C PRO A 9 -1.22 -12.83 4.91
N GLN A 10 -1.39 -12.74 3.59
CA GLN A 10 -2.38 -11.85 2.99
C GLN A 10 -3.81 -12.25 3.41
N SER A 11 -4.42 -11.42 4.25
CA SER A 11 -5.70 -11.74 4.92
C SER A 11 -6.96 -11.38 4.10
N TRP A 12 -6.78 -10.77 2.93
CA TRP A 12 -7.85 -10.29 2.06
C TRP A 12 -7.84 -10.95 0.68
N THR A 13 -9.02 -11.37 0.25
CA THR A 13 -9.26 -11.96 -1.07
C THR A 13 -9.80 -10.91 -2.02
N TYR A 14 -9.20 -10.82 -3.21
CA TYR A 14 -9.60 -9.86 -4.25
C TYR A 14 -10.07 -10.58 -5.51
N LYS A 15 -11.10 -10.03 -6.16
CA LYS A 15 -11.55 -10.43 -7.49
C LYS A 15 -11.05 -9.41 -8.52
N LYS A 16 -10.70 -9.86 -9.72
CA LYS A 16 -10.26 -8.97 -10.80
C LYS A 16 -11.48 -8.42 -11.54
N VAL A 17 -11.63 -7.09 -11.59
CA VAL A 17 -12.69 -6.42 -12.33
C VAL A 17 -12.05 -5.47 -13.34
N GLY A 18 -11.99 -5.89 -14.60
CA GLY A 18 -11.30 -5.14 -15.65
C GLY A 18 -9.82 -4.86 -15.34
N ARG A 19 -9.46 -3.57 -15.21
CA ARG A 19 -8.10 -3.09 -14.89
C ARG A 19 -7.87 -2.86 -13.39
N THR A 20 -8.89 -3.01 -12.57
CA THR A 20 -8.86 -2.85 -11.11
C THR A 20 -9.06 -4.20 -10.42
N LEU A 21 -8.74 -4.24 -9.13
CA LEU A 21 -9.15 -5.33 -8.24
C LEU A 21 -10.38 -4.84 -7.49
N GLU A 22 -11.28 -5.70 -7.06
CA GLU A 22 -12.34 -5.39 -6.09
C GLU A 22 -12.23 -6.36 -4.94
N LYS A 23 -12.66 -5.94 -3.75
CA LYS A 23 -12.74 -6.83 -2.60
C LYS A 23 -13.80 -7.91 -2.89
N ASN A 24 -13.48 -9.16 -2.59
CA ASN A 24 -14.38 -10.28 -2.88
C ASN A 24 -15.46 -10.40 -1.78
N ASP A 25 -16.39 -9.46 -1.79
CA ASP A 25 -17.40 -9.27 -0.73
C ASP A 25 -18.80 -9.74 -1.16
N GLY A 26 -18.88 -10.41 -2.32
CA GLY A 26 -20.15 -10.74 -3.00
C GLY A 26 -20.86 -11.97 -2.48
N VAL A 27 -20.39 -12.59 -1.39
CA VAL A 27 -21.19 -13.58 -0.67
C VAL A 27 -22.03 -12.78 0.32
N GLU A 28 -23.34 -12.96 0.26
CA GLU A 28 -24.34 -12.47 1.21
C GLU A 28 -23.98 -12.95 2.62
N GLN A 29 -23.03 -12.28 3.28
CA GLN A 29 -22.71 -12.51 4.68
C GLN A 29 -23.71 -11.68 5.48
N SER A 30 -24.58 -12.38 6.19
CA SER A 30 -25.64 -11.84 7.05
C SER A 30 -25.10 -11.01 8.23
N ASP A 31 -23.79 -11.03 8.46
CA ASP A 31 -23.07 -10.27 9.47
C ASP A 31 -22.21 -9.18 8.81
N ALA A 32 -22.30 -7.95 9.33
CA ALA A 32 -21.45 -6.84 8.88
C ALA A 32 -19.98 -7.30 8.88
N PRO A 33 -19.29 -7.27 7.72
CA PRO A 33 -17.94 -7.81 7.62
C PRO A 33 -17.03 -7.10 8.62
N ARG A 34 -16.48 -7.85 9.57
CA ARG A 34 -15.63 -7.29 10.63
C ARG A 34 -14.49 -6.50 9.97
N PRO A 35 -14.30 -5.21 10.31
CA PRO A 35 -13.19 -4.44 9.77
C PRO A 35 -11.89 -5.13 10.16
N ARG A 36 -11.14 -5.58 9.13
CA ARG A 36 -9.81 -6.16 9.29
C ARG A 36 -8.78 -5.09 9.04
N LEU A 37 -7.82 -4.97 9.95
CA LEU A 37 -6.72 -4.03 9.88
C LEU A 37 -5.43 -4.81 10.14
N MET A 38 -4.44 -4.59 9.28
CA MET A 38 -3.07 -5.05 9.49
C MET A 38 -2.29 -3.90 10.09
N VAL A 39 -1.51 -4.18 11.13
CA VAL A 39 -0.65 -3.18 11.77
C VAL A 39 0.79 -3.60 11.52
N LEU A 40 1.55 -2.73 10.86
CA LEU A 40 2.97 -2.95 10.63
C LEU A 40 3.75 -2.11 11.62
N THR A 41 4.55 -2.76 12.45
CA THR A 41 5.30 -2.13 13.52
C THR A 41 6.78 -2.02 13.13
N SER A 42 7.37 -0.84 13.28
CA SER A 42 8.78 -0.57 13.01
C SER A 42 9.41 0.15 14.19
N ASP A 43 10.49 -0.43 14.75
CA ASP A 43 11.25 0.20 15.83
C ASP A 43 11.90 1.52 15.41
N LYS A 44 12.24 1.63 14.12
CA LYS A 44 12.78 2.85 13.50
C LYS A 44 11.68 3.83 13.07
N GLY A 45 10.41 3.43 13.21
CA GLY A 45 9.24 4.12 12.73
C GLY A 45 9.09 4.12 11.20
N TRP A 46 8.02 4.76 10.72
CA TRP A 46 7.63 4.74 9.31
C TRP A 46 7.99 6.03 8.56
N PRO A 47 8.59 5.91 7.36
CA PRO A 47 8.81 7.07 6.51
C PRO A 47 7.45 7.66 6.09
N CYS A 48 7.31 8.99 6.18
CA CYS A 48 6.08 9.80 5.99
C CYS A 48 5.24 10.15 7.23
N SER A 49 5.68 9.84 8.46
CA SER A 49 5.12 10.52 9.65
C SER A 49 5.62 11.97 9.73
N TRP A 50 5.03 12.87 8.94
CA TRP A 50 5.32 14.30 9.04
C TRP A 50 4.79 14.83 10.37
N ASN A 51 5.64 14.90 11.38
CA ASN A 51 5.37 15.61 12.62
C ASN A 51 6.09 16.95 12.61
N ARG A 52 5.33 18.02 12.36
CA ARG A 52 5.76 19.42 12.51
C ARG A 52 6.11 19.81 13.96
N LYS A 53 6.03 18.87 14.91
CA LYS A 53 6.10 19.08 16.37
C LYS A 53 7.04 18.09 17.10
N GLY A 54 8.04 17.53 16.43
CA GLY A 54 9.13 16.82 17.10
C GLY A 54 8.76 15.51 17.81
N VAL A 55 7.65 14.87 17.43
CA VAL A 55 7.30 13.53 17.92
C VAL A 55 7.98 12.48 17.04
N GLU A 56 8.60 11.49 17.70
CA GLU A 56 9.21 10.29 17.11
C GLU A 56 8.33 9.71 15.99
N PHE A 57 8.98 9.17 14.96
CA PHE A 57 8.29 8.50 13.86
C PHE A 57 7.21 7.56 14.39
N THR A 58 6.00 7.62 13.82
CA THR A 58 4.93 6.69 14.22
C THR A 58 5.46 5.27 14.01
N ARG A 59 5.48 4.46 15.07
CA ARG A 59 5.99 3.08 15.01
C ARG A 59 5.02 2.13 14.32
N ASP A 60 3.73 2.47 14.35
CA ASP A 60 2.66 1.64 13.81
C ASP A 60 2.09 2.24 12.52
N CYS A 61 2.03 1.44 11.46
CA CYS A 61 1.35 1.76 10.21
C CYS A 61 0.08 0.90 10.06
N TYR A 62 -1.06 1.56 9.97
CA TYR A 62 -2.36 0.90 9.87
C TYR A 62 -2.76 0.68 8.41
N VAL A 63 -2.81 -0.58 7.98
CA VAL A 63 -3.12 -0.99 6.62
C VAL A 63 -4.51 -1.63 6.58
N ASN A 64 -5.41 -0.99 5.83
CA ASN A 64 -6.76 -1.52 5.56
C ASN A 64 -6.81 -2.26 4.21
N CYS A 65 -7.97 -2.83 3.89
CA CYS A 65 -8.17 -3.58 2.66
C CYS A 65 -7.98 -2.75 1.38
N GLU A 66 -8.26 -1.44 1.41
CA GLU A 66 -8.10 -0.56 0.25
C GLU A 66 -6.63 -0.22 0.03
N VAL A 67 -5.85 0.01 1.09
CA VAL A 67 -4.40 0.22 1.01
C VAL A 67 -3.72 -1.03 0.46
N GLU A 68 -4.09 -2.21 0.96
CA GLU A 68 -3.57 -3.48 0.44
C GLU A 68 -3.95 -3.70 -1.03
N ARG A 69 -5.18 -3.36 -1.42
CA ARG A 69 -5.63 -3.40 -2.81
C ARG A 69 -4.78 -2.51 -3.72
N VAL A 70 -4.39 -1.32 -3.25
CA VAL A 70 -3.49 -0.43 -4.00
C VAL A 70 -2.13 -1.09 -4.20
N TRP A 71 -1.56 -1.71 -3.16
CA TRP A 71 -0.31 -2.45 -3.28
C TRP A 71 -0.40 -3.57 -4.33
N GLN A 72 -1.46 -4.38 -4.31
CA GLN A 72 -1.66 -5.45 -5.28
C GLN A 72 -1.75 -4.93 -6.74
N ILE A 73 -2.36 -3.76 -6.95
CA ILE A 73 -2.40 -3.09 -8.26
C ILE A 73 -0.98 -2.65 -8.68
N VAL A 74 -0.23 -2.03 -7.78
CA VAL A 74 1.15 -1.58 -8.04
C VAL A 74 2.06 -2.78 -8.34
N LYS A 75 2.01 -3.84 -7.52
CA LYS A 75 2.76 -5.09 -7.71
C LYS A 75 2.49 -5.72 -9.07
N LYS A 76 1.23 -5.75 -9.51
CA LYS A 76 0.85 -6.25 -10.83
C LYS A 76 1.40 -5.39 -11.96
N ASP A 77 1.37 -4.06 -11.82
CA ASP A 77 1.95 -3.16 -12.82
C ASP A 77 3.48 -3.30 -12.89
N LEU A 78 4.16 -3.41 -11.75
CA LEU A 78 5.60 -3.70 -11.68
C LEU A 78 5.94 -5.03 -12.35
N THR A 79 5.18 -6.08 -12.04
CA THR A 79 5.37 -7.40 -12.66
C THR A 79 5.21 -7.34 -14.18
N ALA A 80 4.18 -6.65 -14.66
CA ALA A 80 3.97 -6.46 -16.10
C ALA A 80 5.09 -5.62 -16.74
N TRP A 81 5.61 -4.63 -16.02
CA TRP A 81 6.70 -3.79 -16.50
C TRP A 81 8.01 -4.58 -16.58
N PHE A 82 8.41 -5.28 -15.53
CA PHE A 82 9.68 -6.03 -15.52
C PHE A 82 9.67 -7.25 -16.43
N ASN A 83 8.52 -7.92 -16.62
CA ASN A 83 8.43 -9.10 -17.51
C ASN A 83 8.37 -8.75 -19.00
N SER A 84 8.40 -7.46 -19.36
CA SER A 84 8.12 -7.02 -20.72
C SER A 84 9.29 -7.16 -21.70
N ASN A 85 10.49 -7.56 -21.26
CA ASN A 85 11.67 -7.92 -22.09
C ASN A 85 11.86 -7.06 -23.37
N GLY A 86 11.70 -5.74 -23.27
CA GLY A 86 11.93 -4.83 -24.40
C GLY A 86 10.83 -4.78 -25.47
N LYS A 87 9.65 -5.39 -25.26
CA LYS A 87 8.49 -5.12 -26.13
C LYS A 87 8.03 -3.67 -25.94
N ALA A 88 8.10 -2.90 -27.02
CA ALA A 88 7.62 -1.52 -27.11
C ALA A 88 6.15 -1.42 -26.63
N GLY A 89 5.93 -1.01 -25.37
CA GLY A 89 4.58 -0.84 -24.82
C GLY A 89 4.44 -0.94 -23.30
N SER A 90 5.46 -1.38 -22.57
CA SER A 90 5.42 -1.50 -21.11
C SER A 90 5.95 -0.27 -20.38
N SER A 91 5.42 0.92 -20.70
CA SER A 91 5.74 2.09 -19.91
C SER A 91 5.13 1.98 -18.51
N PRO A 92 5.80 2.52 -17.46
CA PRO A 92 5.23 2.55 -16.12
C PRO A 92 3.90 3.30 -16.14
N LYS A 93 2.86 2.68 -15.58
CA LYS A 93 1.53 3.28 -15.53
C LYS A 93 1.44 4.29 -14.39
N ARG A 94 0.97 5.49 -14.70
CA ARG A 94 0.62 6.50 -13.69
C ARG A 94 -0.65 6.06 -12.97
N ARG A 95 -0.60 6.02 -11.64
CA ARG A 95 -1.75 5.72 -10.76
C ARG A 95 -2.00 6.91 -9.86
N VAL A 96 -3.28 7.20 -9.62
CA VAL A 96 -3.72 8.24 -8.68
C VAL A 96 -4.64 7.55 -7.68
N LEU A 97 -4.29 7.68 -6.39
CA LEU A 97 -5.15 7.23 -5.30
C LEU A 97 -5.99 8.43 -4.84
N ILE A 98 -7.31 8.31 -5.00
CA ILE A 98 -8.28 9.29 -4.52
C ILE A 98 -8.98 8.68 -3.33
N GLY A 99 -9.03 9.41 -2.22
CA GLY A 99 -9.74 8.99 -1.02
C GLY A 99 -10.44 10.18 -0.37
N THR A 100 -11.35 9.89 0.54
CA THR A 100 -12.06 10.91 1.30
C THR A 100 -11.06 11.67 2.19
N PRO A 101 -11.09 13.02 2.19
CA PRO A 101 -10.31 13.83 3.11
C PRO A 101 -10.57 13.42 4.57
N GLY A 102 -9.54 13.45 5.42
CA GLY A 102 -9.66 13.18 6.86
C GLY A 102 -9.61 11.70 7.28
N ILE A 103 -9.68 10.74 6.36
CA ILE A 103 -9.62 9.29 6.70
C ILE A 103 -8.18 8.78 6.94
N GLY A 104 -7.15 9.61 6.68
CA GLY A 104 -5.75 9.22 6.90
C GLY A 104 -5.18 8.29 5.81
N ASN A 105 -5.86 8.17 4.67
CA ASN A 105 -5.45 7.32 3.55
C ASN A 105 -4.05 7.65 3.02
N SER A 106 -3.65 8.93 2.98
CA SER A 106 -2.34 9.35 2.48
C SER A 106 -1.19 8.87 3.36
N MET A 107 -1.35 8.95 4.68
CA MET A 107 -0.34 8.51 5.65
C MET A 107 -0.18 6.99 5.60
N ALA A 108 -1.28 6.24 5.60
CA ALA A 108 -1.25 4.78 5.54
C ALA A 108 -0.74 4.26 4.18
N ALA A 109 -1.34 4.71 3.07
CA ALA A 109 -0.99 4.24 1.74
C ALA A 109 0.43 4.65 1.32
N GLY A 110 0.83 5.89 1.59
CA GLY A 110 2.16 6.38 1.23
C GLY A 110 3.27 5.61 1.94
N SER A 111 3.16 5.47 3.26
CA SER A 111 4.15 4.75 4.08
C SER A 111 4.21 3.26 3.71
N TYR A 112 3.04 2.62 3.55
CA TYR A 112 2.97 1.21 3.19
C TYR A 112 3.55 0.92 1.80
N LEU A 113 3.17 1.71 0.79
CA LEU A 113 3.70 1.55 -0.56
C LEU A 113 5.21 1.77 -0.60
N LEU A 114 5.72 2.80 0.09
CA LEU A 114 7.15 3.05 0.14
C LEU A 114 7.90 1.86 0.76
N TYR A 115 7.41 1.33 1.87
CA TYR A 115 8.00 0.13 2.50
C TYR A 115 8.00 -1.07 1.56
N GLN A 116 6.85 -1.37 0.94
CA GLN A 116 6.70 -2.49 0.02
C GLN A 116 7.60 -2.34 -1.22
N LEU A 117 7.79 -1.12 -1.72
CA LEU A 117 8.70 -0.84 -2.84
C LEU A 117 10.17 -0.97 -2.44
N LEU A 118 10.55 -0.52 -1.24
CA LEU A 118 11.92 -0.65 -0.73
C LEU A 118 12.31 -2.11 -0.44
N HIS A 119 11.34 -2.95 -0.10
CA HIS A 119 11.53 -4.39 0.11
C HIS A 119 11.19 -5.20 -1.15
N TYR A 120 10.97 -4.54 -2.29
CA TYR A 120 10.81 -5.23 -3.55
C TYR A 120 12.16 -5.79 -4.02
N ASP A 121 12.10 -6.67 -5.02
CA ASP A 121 13.28 -7.27 -5.64
C ASP A 121 14.29 -6.20 -6.10
N VAL A 122 15.43 -6.14 -5.41
CA VAL A 122 16.49 -5.13 -5.59
C VAL A 122 17.12 -5.19 -6.97
N GLU A 123 17.14 -6.38 -7.60
CA GLU A 123 17.66 -6.53 -8.97
C GLU A 123 16.75 -5.84 -9.99
N LYS A 124 15.44 -5.76 -9.68
CA LYS A 124 14.43 -5.16 -10.54
C LYS A 124 14.20 -3.67 -10.23
N LEU A 125 14.19 -3.29 -8.96
CA LEU A 125 13.87 -1.94 -8.51
C LEU A 125 15.01 -1.34 -7.67
N GLN A 126 15.91 -0.62 -8.34
CA GLN A 126 17.11 -0.07 -7.71
C GLN A 126 16.86 1.23 -6.91
N MET A 127 15.85 2.02 -7.28
CA MET A 127 15.62 3.34 -6.70
C MET A 127 14.13 3.62 -6.52
N VAL A 128 13.78 4.17 -5.36
CA VAL A 128 12.43 4.62 -5.01
C VAL A 128 12.52 6.04 -4.46
N VAL A 129 11.71 6.95 -4.98
CA VAL A 129 11.63 8.34 -4.50
C VAL A 129 10.21 8.63 -4.06
N SER A 130 10.07 9.17 -2.84
CA SER A 130 8.80 9.62 -2.30
C SER A 130 8.84 11.13 -2.09
N PHE A 131 7.82 11.82 -2.59
CA PHE A 131 7.64 13.26 -2.39
C PHE A 131 6.39 13.47 -1.55
N VAL A 132 6.55 14.20 -0.44
CA VAL A 132 5.45 14.59 0.42
C VAL A 132 5.31 16.10 0.34
N GLY A 133 4.18 16.57 -0.19
CA GLY A 133 3.83 17.99 -0.27
C GLY A 133 2.66 18.31 0.63
N GLY A 134 2.64 19.52 1.20
CA GLY A 134 1.51 20.06 1.94
C GLY A 134 1.00 21.34 1.29
N VAL A 135 -0.31 21.53 1.23
CA VAL A 135 -0.90 22.84 0.93
C VAL A 135 -0.93 23.62 2.24
N LYS A 136 -0.22 24.75 2.31
CA LYS A 136 -0.44 25.73 3.39
C LYS A 136 -1.84 26.30 3.15
N ALA A 137 -2.77 26.02 4.07
CA ALA A 137 -3.94 26.84 4.27
C ALA A 137 -3.54 28.10 5.04
#